data_AF-A0A8H0CYA6-F1
#
_entry.id   AF-A0A8H0CYA6-F1
#
_cell.length_a   1.000
_cell.length_b   1.000
_cell.length_c   1.000
_cell.angle_alpha   90.00
_cell.angle_beta   90.00
_cell.angle_gamma   90.00
#
_symmetry.space_group_name_H-M   'P 1'
#
loop_
_entity.id
_entity.type
_entity.pdbx_description
1 polymer ?
#
loop_
_entity_poly.entity_id
_entity_poly.type
_entity_poly.pdbx_seq_one_letter_code
_entity_poly.pdbx_strand_id
1 'polypeptide(L)'
;MHNSLLAGLFFSCTGLQGLHAQQRLVLDLERTIALANDSSLESFRTQNMYLSGYWEYRTYKANRLPSLTLDLTPAQYNRDITKRYDSGSNLDVYRTQQSFYAYGGLSVRQNLDLTGGTFYLESNLAYMRSFGA
;
A
#
# COMPACT_ATOMS: atom_id res chain seq x y z
N MET A 1 6.20 41.61 -27.18
CA MET A 1 5.38 42.46 -26.30
C MET A 1 3.94 41.99 -26.44
N HIS A 2 3.51 41.12 -25.54
CA HIS A 2 2.30 40.30 -25.65
C HIS A 2 1.37 40.66 -24.48
N ASN A 3 0.06 40.59 -24.73
CA ASN A 3 -1.06 40.74 -23.80
C ASN A 3 -1.46 42.16 -23.34
N SER A 4 -2.32 42.80 -24.13
CA SER A 4 -3.21 43.90 -23.70
C SER A 4 -4.70 43.60 -23.92
N LEU A 5 -5.12 42.33 -23.87
CA LEU A 5 -6.52 41.90 -24.13
C LEU A 5 -7.12 40.98 -23.05
N LEU A 6 -6.75 41.16 -21.78
CA LEU A 6 -7.22 40.27 -20.69
C LEU A 6 -7.72 41.01 -19.44
N ALA A 7 -8.28 42.22 -19.61
CA ALA A 7 -8.83 43.02 -18.51
C ALA A 7 -10.35 43.28 -18.60
N GLY A 8 -11.03 42.73 -19.60
CA GLY A 8 -12.44 43.07 -19.89
C GLY A 8 -13.49 42.01 -19.54
N LEU A 9 -13.12 40.89 -18.92
CA LEU A 9 -14.01 39.71 -18.84
C LEU A 9 -14.15 39.11 -17.43
N PHE A 10 -14.02 39.95 -16.39
CA PHE A 10 -14.18 39.54 -14.99
C PHE A 10 -15.19 40.40 -14.21
N PHE A 11 -16.09 41.12 -14.90
CA PHE A 11 -17.05 42.02 -14.24
C PHE A 11 -18.52 41.83 -14.63
N SER A 12 -18.90 40.63 -15.07
CA SER A 12 -20.29 40.34 -15.41
C SER A 12 -20.72 38.95 -14.93
N CYS A 13 -20.63 38.72 -13.62
CA CYS A 13 -21.51 37.75 -12.97
C CYS A 13 -21.77 38.14 -11.52
N THR A 14 -22.11 39.41 -11.29
CA THR A 14 -23.01 39.81 -10.20
C THR A 14 -24.44 39.41 -10.58
N GLY A 15 -24.65 38.12 -10.80
CA GLY A 15 -25.97 37.51 -10.83
C GLY A 15 -26.21 36.89 -9.47
N LEU A 16 -27.23 37.37 -8.77
CA LEU A 16 -27.80 36.74 -7.58
C LEU A 16 -27.89 35.21 -7.79
N GLN A 17 -26.93 34.45 -7.28
CA GLN A 17 -27.11 33.02 -7.04
C GLN A 17 -27.40 32.91 -5.55
N GLY A 18 -28.69 32.71 -5.26
CA GLY A 18 -29.23 32.68 -3.91
C GLY A 18 -28.42 31.76 -3.01
N LEU A 19 -28.04 32.27 -1.84
CA LEU A 19 -27.64 31.50 -0.68
C LEU A 19 -28.83 30.64 -0.24
N HIS A 20 -29.11 29.54 -0.93
CA HIS A 20 -29.92 28.44 -0.40
C HIS A 20 -29.06 27.57 0.51
N ALA A 21 -28.60 28.15 1.63
CA ALA A 21 -27.85 27.44 2.65
C ALA A 21 -28.69 27.10 3.91
N GLN A 22 -29.98 27.43 3.91
CA GLN A 22 -30.88 27.04 5.01
C GLN A 22 -32.16 26.43 4.45
N GLN A 23 -32.16 25.10 4.31
CA GLN A 23 -33.40 24.34 4.42
C GLN A 23 -33.90 24.56 5.85
N ARG A 24 -34.98 25.33 6.00
CA ARG A 24 -35.69 25.47 7.28
C ARG A 24 -36.40 24.15 7.57
N LEU A 25 -35.66 23.20 8.13
CA LEU A 25 -36.20 21.98 8.70
C LEU A 25 -37.05 22.38 9.91
N VAL A 26 -38.37 22.22 9.80
CA VAL A 26 -39.26 22.24 10.96
C VAL A 26 -38.95 20.96 11.73
N LEU A 27 -38.06 21.10 12.71
CA LEU A 27 -37.60 20.02 13.55
C LEU A 27 -38.69 19.71 14.58
N ASP A 28 -39.42 18.64 14.34
CA ASP A 28 -40.28 18.04 15.36
C ASP A 28 -39.39 17.45 16.48
N LEU A 29 -39.90 17.39 17.71
CA LEU A 29 -39.13 16.94 18.88
C LEU A 29 -38.57 15.52 18.66
N GLU A 30 -39.39 14.62 18.09
CA GLU A 30 -38.94 13.29 17.71
C GLU A 30 -37.80 13.31 16.69
N ARG A 31 -37.87 14.18 15.67
CA ARG A 31 -36.84 14.29 14.62
C ARG A 31 -35.52 14.81 15.20
N THR A 32 -35.60 15.71 16.19
CA THR A 32 -34.43 16.26 16.90
C THR A 32 -33.79 15.23 17.82
N ILE A 33 -34.59 14.44 18.53
CA ILE A 33 -34.12 13.34 19.36
C ILE A 33 -33.48 12.24 18.49
N ALA A 34 -34.09 11.88 17.37
CA ALA A 34 -33.54 10.90 16.43
C ALA A 34 -32.21 11.38 15.81
N LEU A 35 -32.14 12.63 15.35
CA LEU A 35 -30.89 13.23 14.84
C LEU A 35 -29.80 13.30 15.92
N ALA A 36 -30.15 13.74 17.13
CA ALA A 36 -29.20 13.81 18.24
C ALA A 36 -28.74 12.42 18.73
N ASN A 37 -29.57 11.38 18.55
CA ASN A 37 -29.24 9.99 18.85
C ASN A 37 -28.33 9.39 17.76
N ASP A 38 -28.68 9.56 16.49
CA ASP A 38 -27.88 9.14 15.33
C ASP A 38 -26.51 9.84 15.29
N SER A 39 -26.44 11.11 15.68
CA SER A 39 -25.20 11.89 15.79
C SER A 39 -24.60 11.93 17.20
N SER A 40 -25.13 11.16 18.14
CA SER A 40 -24.64 11.15 19.53
C SER A 40 -23.21 10.60 19.56
N LEU A 41 -22.33 11.28 20.28
CA LEU A 41 -20.99 10.76 20.58
C LEU A 41 -21.03 9.34 21.16
N GLU A 42 -22.10 8.99 21.88
CA GLU A 42 -22.31 7.65 22.44
C GLU A 42 -22.60 6.60 21.38
N SER A 43 -23.40 6.89 20.34
CA SER A 43 -23.67 5.91 19.27
C SER A 43 -22.39 5.62 18.48
N PHE A 44 -21.57 6.65 18.23
CA PHE A 44 -20.25 6.50 17.64
C PHE A 44 -19.28 5.70 18.54
N ARG A 45 -19.28 5.93 19.85
CA ARG A 45 -18.48 5.15 20.81
C ARG A 45 -18.88 3.68 20.81
N THR A 46 -20.18 3.37 20.88
CA THR A 46 -20.68 1.99 20.83
C THR A 46 -20.33 1.31 19.53
N GLN A 47 -20.47 2.00 18.39
CA GLN A 47 -20.09 1.46 17.09
C GLN A 47 -18.59 1.14 17.02
N ASN A 48 -17.74 2.05 17.47
CA ASN A 48 -16.29 1.80 17.51
C ASN A 48 -15.92 0.66 18.45
N MET A 49 -16.56 0.56 19.62
CA MET A 49 -16.36 -0.54 20.55
C MET A 49 -16.74 -1.88 19.92
N TYR A 50 -17.89 -1.94 19.23
CA TYR A 50 -18.31 -3.12 18.48
C TYR A 50 -17.30 -3.49 17.39
N LEU A 51 -16.87 -2.53 16.58
CA LEU A 51 -15.88 -2.75 15.53
C LEU A 51 -14.57 -3.26 16.12
N SER A 52 -14.09 -2.66 17.21
CA SER A 52 -12.88 -3.11 17.92
C SER A 52 -12.98 -4.56 18.36
N GLY A 53 -14.05 -4.93 19.09
CA GLY A 53 -14.25 -6.31 19.54
C GLY A 53 -14.43 -7.30 18.38
N TYR A 54 -15.08 -6.86 17.31
CA TYR A 54 -15.22 -7.64 16.08
C TYR A 54 -13.86 -7.94 15.42
N TRP A 55 -13.00 -6.93 15.29
CA TRP A 55 -11.65 -7.09 14.72
C TRP A 55 -10.74 -7.93 15.61
N GLU A 56 -10.87 -7.80 16.93
CA GLU A 56 -10.13 -8.61 17.90
C GLU A 56 -10.49 -10.10 17.77
N TYR A 57 -11.80 -10.43 17.72
CA TYR A 57 -12.25 -11.80 17.51
C TYR A 57 -11.79 -12.37 16.16
N ARG A 58 -11.84 -11.55 15.09
CA ARG A 58 -11.34 -11.95 13.77
C ARG A 58 -9.84 -12.21 13.81
N THR A 59 -9.06 -11.36 14.49
CA THR A 59 -7.60 -11.50 14.64
C THR A 59 -7.26 -12.75 15.46
N TYR A 60 -7.98 -13.01 16.55
CA TYR A 60 -7.85 -14.23 17.33
C TYR A 60 -8.03 -15.49 16.48
N LYS A 61 -9.03 -15.52 15.59
CA LYS A 61 -9.20 -16.63 14.64
C LYS A 61 -8.07 -16.69 13.62
N ALA A 62 -7.67 -15.55 13.04
CA ALA A 62 -6.63 -15.51 12.02
C ALA A 62 -5.27 -16.00 12.54
N ASN A 63 -4.94 -15.71 13.80
CA ASN A 63 -3.69 -16.15 14.43
C ASN A 63 -3.55 -17.67 14.58
N ARG A 64 -4.65 -18.42 14.46
CA ARG A 64 -4.69 -19.90 14.52
C ARG A 64 -4.63 -20.54 13.14
N LEU A 65 -4.78 -19.75 12.09
CA LEU A 65 -4.67 -20.22 10.71
C LEU A 65 -3.20 -20.22 10.27
N PRO A 66 -2.82 -21.09 9.34
CA PRO A 66 -1.50 -21.02 8.72
C PRO A 66 -1.35 -19.72 7.94
N SER A 67 -0.29 -18.97 8.23
CA SER A 67 0.15 -17.81 7.48
C SER A 67 1.10 -18.25 6.37
N LEU A 68 0.85 -17.77 5.14
CA LEU A 68 1.66 -18.02 3.96
C LEU A 68 2.30 -16.70 3.50
N THR A 69 3.61 -16.66 3.39
CA THR A 69 4.38 -15.52 2.88
C THR A 69 5.16 -15.97 1.65
N LEU A 70 5.03 -15.24 0.54
CA LEU A 70 5.74 -15.47 -0.70
C LEU A 70 6.61 -14.24 -1.01
N ASP A 71 7.93 -14.43 -1.00
CA ASP A 71 8.92 -13.42 -1.33
C ASP A 71 9.53 -13.75 -2.68
N LEU A 72 9.15 -13.00 -3.72
CA LEU A 72 9.54 -13.28 -5.10
C LEU A 72 10.33 -12.12 -5.70
N THR A 73 11.54 -12.39 -6.15
CA THR A 73 12.34 -11.52 -7.02
C THR A 73 12.44 -12.18 -8.39
N PRO A 74 11.47 -11.96 -9.29
CA PRO A 74 11.32 -12.75 -10.51
C PRO A 74 12.46 -12.55 -11.51
N ALA A 75 13.06 -11.35 -11.54
CA ALA A 75 14.19 -11.04 -12.39
C ALA A 75 14.97 -9.86 -11.80
N GLN A 76 16.26 -10.05 -11.58
CA GLN A 76 17.22 -9.03 -11.25
C GLN A 76 18.38 -9.15 -12.23
N TYR A 77 18.56 -8.12 -13.06
CA TYR A 77 19.60 -8.07 -14.07
C TYR A 77 20.65 -7.04 -13.66
N ASN A 78 21.89 -7.50 -13.50
CA ASN A 78 23.04 -6.67 -13.19
C ASN A 78 23.99 -6.64 -14.41
N ARG A 79 24.51 -5.46 -14.75
CA ARG A 79 25.47 -5.27 -15.84
C ARG A 79 26.57 -4.33 -15.39
N ASP A 80 27.77 -4.88 -15.28
CA ASP A 80 28.96 -4.15 -14.87
C ASP A 80 29.99 -4.13 -16.01
N ILE A 81 30.62 -2.98 -16.24
CA ILE A 81 31.72 -2.83 -17.20
C ILE A 81 32.99 -2.67 -16.40
N THR A 82 33.78 -3.74 -16.29
CA THR A 82 35.04 -3.70 -15.53
C THR A 82 36.22 -3.66 -16.48
N LYS A 83 37.11 -2.68 -16.28
CA LYS A 83 38.41 -2.58 -16.95
C LYS A 83 39.35 -3.63 -16.35
N ARG A 84 39.85 -4.58 -17.13
CA ARG A 84 40.87 -5.53 -16.68
C ARG A 84 42.12 -5.41 -17.54
N TYR A 85 43.25 -5.25 -16.86
CA TYR A 85 44.56 -5.21 -17.49
C TYR A 85 44.92 -6.61 -17.99
N ASP A 86 45.23 -6.75 -19.28
CA ASP A 86 45.72 -8.00 -19.85
C ASP A 86 47.23 -7.91 -20.08
N SER A 87 47.99 -8.64 -19.25
CA SER A 87 49.46 -8.66 -19.30
C SER A 87 50.03 -9.32 -20.56
N GLY A 88 49.22 -10.06 -21.34
CA GLY A 88 49.66 -10.68 -22.60
C GLY A 88 49.66 -9.72 -23.80
N SER A 89 48.78 -8.71 -23.79
CA SER A 89 48.62 -7.74 -24.87
C SER A 89 49.02 -6.31 -24.49
N ASN A 90 49.42 -6.07 -23.22
CA ASN A 90 49.80 -4.78 -22.65
C ASN A 90 48.77 -3.67 -22.93
N LEU A 91 47.49 -4.06 -22.90
CA LEU A 91 46.34 -3.21 -23.18
C LEU A 91 45.26 -3.38 -22.12
N ASP A 92 44.54 -2.29 -21.90
CA ASP A 92 43.39 -2.27 -21.02
C ASP A 92 42.13 -2.74 -21.76
N VAL A 93 41.62 -3.92 -21.42
CA VAL A 93 40.43 -4.48 -22.05
C VAL A 93 39.21 -4.24 -21.16
N TYR A 94 38.20 -3.58 -21.71
CA TYR A 94 36.89 -3.45 -21.07
C TYR A 94 36.10 -4.75 -21.29
N ARG A 95 35.78 -5.46 -20.20
CA ARG A 95 34.91 -6.64 -20.26
C ARG A 95 33.57 -6.34 -19.62
N THR A 96 32.51 -6.57 -20.38
CA THR A 96 31.13 -6.55 -19.85
C THR A 96 30.89 -7.83 -19.07
N GLN A 97 30.51 -7.69 -17.80
CA GLN A 97 29.99 -8.77 -16.99
C GLN A 97 28.49 -8.55 -16.86
N GLN A 98 27.68 -9.54 -17.26
CA GLN A 98 26.24 -9.47 -17.11
C GLN A 98 25.79 -10.64 -16.26
N SER A 99 24.93 -10.42 -15.28
CA SER A 99 24.39 -11.47 -14.42
C SER A 99 22.89 -11.30 -14.25
N PHE A 100 22.19 -12.42 -14.28
CA PHE A 100 20.75 -12.51 -14.09
C PHE A 100 20.49 -13.36 -12.86
N TYR A 101 19.67 -12.84 -11.96
CA TYR A 101 19.26 -13.47 -10.73
C TYR A 101 17.74 -13.58 -10.72
N ALA A 102 17.22 -14.70 -10.26
CA ALA A 102 15.83 -14.84 -9.88
C ALA A 102 15.77 -15.57 -8.54
N TYR A 103 14.91 -15.12 -7.66
CA TYR A 103 14.73 -15.67 -6.32
C TYR A 103 13.24 -15.84 -6.02
N GLY A 104 12.89 -16.92 -5.34
CA GLY A 104 11.55 -17.15 -4.81
C GLY A 104 11.63 -17.88 -3.48
N GLY A 105 11.14 -17.27 -2.42
CA GLY A 105 11.01 -17.84 -1.08
C GLY A 105 9.54 -17.99 -0.72
N LEU A 106 9.16 -19.15 -0.20
CA LEU A 106 7.84 -19.46 0.32
C LEU A 106 7.97 -19.89 1.78
N SER A 107 7.31 -19.16 2.68
CA SER A 107 7.29 -19.46 4.11
C SER A 107 5.86 -19.73 4.56
N VAL A 108 5.65 -20.85 5.27
CA VAL A 108 4.41 -21.20 5.94
C VAL A 108 4.67 -21.20 7.45
N ARG A 109 3.83 -20.50 8.21
CA ARG A 109 3.89 -20.43 9.68
C ARG A 109 2.52 -20.79 10.25
N GLN A 110 2.45 -21.79 11.11
CA GLN A 110 1.21 -22.19 11.78
C GLN A 110 1.41 -22.25 13.30
N ASN A 111 0.58 -21.53 14.04
CA ASN A 111 0.57 -21.61 15.49
C ASN A 111 -0.32 -22.78 15.92
N LEU A 112 0.19 -23.66 16.80
CA LEU A 112 -0.54 -24.80 17.33
C LEU A 112 -0.98 -24.51 18.76
N ASP A 113 -2.26 -24.19 18.93
CA ASP A 113 -2.84 -23.88 20.25
C ASP A 113 -2.69 -25.03 21.25
N LEU A 114 -2.73 -26.28 20.76
CA LEU A 114 -2.70 -27.48 21.61
C LEU A 114 -1.36 -27.68 22.31
N THR A 115 -0.26 -27.37 21.64
CA THR A 115 1.10 -27.56 22.15
C THR A 115 1.77 -26.25 22.56
N GLY A 116 1.13 -25.10 22.28
CA GLY A 116 1.73 -23.77 22.43
C GLY A 116 2.92 -23.52 21.51
N GLY A 117 3.19 -24.43 20.57
CA GLY A 117 4.30 -24.37 19.64
C GLY A 117 3.93 -23.71 18.33
N THR A 118 4.95 -23.39 17.54
CA THR A 118 4.78 -22.81 16.20
C THR A 118 5.52 -23.67 15.18
N PHE A 119 4.82 -24.10 14.14
CA PHE A 119 5.37 -24.89 13.03
C PHE A 119 5.74 -23.96 11.88
N TYR A 120 6.92 -24.16 11.31
CA TYR A 120 7.43 -23.36 10.19
C TYR A 120 7.92 -24.29 9.09
N LEU A 121 7.54 -23.98 7.85
CA LEU A 121 8.04 -24.62 6.64
C LEU A 121 8.56 -23.52 5.72
N GLU A 122 9.76 -23.69 5.20
CA GLU A 122 10.39 -22.72 4.29
C GLU A 122 10.88 -23.43 3.03
N SER A 123 10.64 -22.82 1.88
CA SER A 123 11.10 -23.30 0.58
C SER A 123 11.73 -22.13 -0.17
N ASN A 124 13.00 -22.24 -0.51
CA ASN A 124 13.75 -21.20 -1.21
C ASN A 124 14.27 -21.73 -2.54
N LEU A 125 14.09 -20.95 -3.60
CA LEU A 125 14.58 -21.20 -4.95
C LEU A 125 15.41 -20.00 -5.39
N ALA A 126 16.67 -20.26 -5.74
CA ALA A 126 17.56 -19.25 -6.30
C ALA A 126 18.08 -19.72 -7.66
N TYR A 127 17.95 -18.87 -8.67
CA TYR A 127 18.49 -19.05 -9.99
C TYR A 127 19.48 -17.92 -10.27
N MET A 128 20.69 -18.28 -10.67
CA MET A 128 21.71 -17.32 -11.08
C MET A 128 22.29 -17.76 -12.42
N ARG A 129 22.34 -16.82 -13.36
CA ARG A 129 22.97 -17.00 -14.67
C ARG A 129 23.93 -15.84 -14.91
N SER A 130 25.22 -16.14 -14.94
CA SER A 130 26.22 -15.20 -15.44
C SER A 130 26.34 -15.35 -16.94
N PHE A 131 26.19 -14.26 -17.67
CA PHE A 131 26.63 -14.17 -19.06
C PHE A 131 28.09 -13.74 -19.01
N GLY A 132 28.98 -14.73 -19.11
CA GLY A 132 30.41 -14.50 -19.25
C GLY A 132 30.72 -13.71 -20.52
N ALA A 133 31.84 -12.99 -20.48
CA ALA A 133 32.43 -12.31 -21.63
C ALA A 133 33.03 -13.31 -22.62
#